data_AF-A0A166IJM2-F1
#
_entry.id   AF-A0A166IJM2-F1
#
_cell.length_a   1.000
_cell.length_b   1.000
_cell.length_c   1.000
_cell.angle_alpha   90.00
_cell.angle_beta   90.00
_cell.angle_gamma   90.00
#
_symmetry.space_group_name_H-M   'P 1'
#
loop_
_entity.id
_entity.type
_entity.pdbx_description
1 polymer ?
#
loop_
_entity_poly.entity_id
_entity_poly.type
_entity_poly.pdbx_seq_one_letter_code
_entity_poly.pdbx_strand_id
1 'polypeptide(L)'
;MARYLSSSCSRRSWPICSDRYALSSFVFAQLTFYQQESIAELRAECADLRNSNSALERQLRESLGVRFFFVSCLTFFLTVILLALQQQSGAKTTGLGTPTPGSPQLRAKSPFTPSAPAPIYVPSPLGDHSLSAYPFPNREIPGFWSVVPAGGAGTRLWPLSRQNVPKFFLDLTLKGRSLIQSTWDRLLPLTGPSRLMVVTGRVHSKGVQEQLPDLLHTNLLAEPSPKESMAAIGLAAAVLALRDPEAIIGSFAADHMISGDDAFLSAVSEAVTTAKEGLLVTIGIAPSHPATGFGYIRLGEKLGLEAAPNARKVSQFKEKPDSRTAAAYLATGNYRWNGGMFVVKATTLLEMLSEYCPELHDGLQQIASKWDDPVLREKALDEVWPTLEKIAIDNAVAEPAALAGRVAVIPATFGWDDVGDFGSLADLLPAEANQPRILGDQGLVVTEQVAGGIIVPASGRLIACLGVDDLVIVDSADALLVTTRARSQEVKRLVGKCKDSGWKSLL
;
A
#
# COMPACT_ATOMS: atom_id res chain seq x y z
N MET A 1 21.72 -6.10 42.63
CA MET A 1 22.10 -4.76 43.09
C MET A 1 21.12 -4.35 44.19
N ALA A 2 21.42 -4.65 45.46
CA ALA A 2 20.89 -3.98 46.67
C ALA A 2 21.34 -4.72 47.95
N ARG A 3 22.39 -4.19 48.60
CA ARG A 3 22.58 -4.19 50.05
C ARG A 3 22.83 -2.72 50.44
N TYR A 4 22.59 -2.38 51.71
CA TYR A 4 22.70 -1.05 52.36
C TYR A 4 21.46 -0.16 52.11
N LEU A 5 20.76 0.43 53.09
CA LEU A 5 21.05 0.78 54.49
C LEU A 5 19.76 0.78 55.34
N SER A 6 19.91 0.39 56.61
CA SER A 6 19.04 0.78 57.71
C SER A 6 19.37 2.21 58.17
N SER A 7 18.36 3.02 58.49
CA SER A 7 18.09 3.56 59.85
C SER A 7 17.29 4.87 59.85
N SER A 8 16.32 4.91 60.79
CA SER A 8 15.77 6.08 61.50
C SER A 8 15.13 7.23 60.71
N CYS A 9 13.78 7.31 60.75
CA CYS A 9 13.10 8.53 61.20
C CYS A 9 11.67 8.25 61.70
N SER A 10 11.26 9.10 62.62
CA SER A 10 10.16 9.03 63.59
C SER A 10 8.72 9.06 63.06
N ARG A 11 7.82 8.54 63.90
CA ARG A 11 6.35 8.67 63.91
C ARG A 11 5.81 10.01 63.36
N ARG A 12 4.85 9.94 62.42
CA ARG A 12 3.57 10.69 62.43
C ARG A 12 2.61 10.23 61.31
N SER A 13 1.52 9.58 61.74
CA SER A 13 0.12 9.66 61.22
C SER A 13 -0.16 9.66 59.70
N TRP A 14 -0.66 8.53 59.15
CA TRP A 14 -1.61 8.47 58.01
C TRP A 14 -2.39 7.13 58.00
N PRO A 15 -3.72 7.09 58.23
CA PRO A 15 -4.55 5.90 57.99
C PRO A 15 -5.16 5.98 56.58
N ILE A 16 -4.33 6.05 55.52
CA ILE A 16 -4.81 6.04 54.11
C ILE A 16 -3.92 5.18 53.19
N CYS A 17 -2.79 4.65 53.70
CA CYS A 17 -1.84 3.92 52.86
C CYS A 17 -2.06 2.39 52.80
N SER A 18 -2.83 1.78 53.72
CA SER A 18 -3.04 0.32 53.70
C SER A 18 -4.01 -0.15 52.61
N ASP A 19 -5.02 0.66 52.26
CA ASP A 19 -6.08 0.22 51.34
C ASP A 19 -5.69 0.27 49.86
N ARG A 20 -4.80 1.20 49.46
CA ARG A 20 -4.33 1.27 48.05
C ARG A 20 -3.36 0.13 47.70
N TYR A 21 -2.54 -0.31 48.65
CA TYR A 21 -1.64 -1.45 48.43
C TYR A 21 -2.41 -2.78 48.35
N ALA A 22 -3.47 -2.94 49.15
CA ALA A 22 -4.35 -4.11 49.10
C ALA A 22 -5.14 -4.18 47.78
N LEU A 23 -5.71 -3.05 47.32
CA LEU A 23 -6.43 -2.97 46.04
C LEU A 23 -5.52 -3.21 44.82
N SER A 24 -4.30 -2.66 44.81
CA SER A 24 -3.37 -2.89 43.68
C SER A 24 -2.86 -4.34 43.63
N SER A 25 -2.62 -4.96 44.79
CA SER A 25 -2.19 -6.36 44.86
C SER A 25 -3.30 -7.32 44.44
N PHE A 26 -4.55 -7.01 44.76
CA PHE A 26 -5.72 -7.82 44.36
C PHE A 26 -5.99 -7.73 42.85
N VAL A 27 -5.95 -6.53 42.27
CA VAL A 27 -6.11 -6.33 40.82
C VAL A 27 -4.96 -6.96 40.04
N PHE A 28 -3.72 -6.84 40.53
CA PHE A 28 -2.56 -7.47 39.89
C PHE A 28 -2.66 -8.99 39.94
N ALA A 29 -3.03 -9.58 41.08
CA ALA A 29 -3.25 -11.01 41.23
C ALA A 29 -4.34 -11.53 40.28
N GLN A 30 -5.46 -10.79 40.16
CA GLN A 30 -6.57 -11.15 39.28
C GLN A 30 -6.19 -11.05 37.80
N LEU A 31 -5.40 -10.05 37.40
CA LEU A 31 -4.87 -9.93 36.05
C LEU A 31 -3.88 -11.05 35.71
N THR A 32 -2.97 -11.42 36.62
CA THR A 32 -2.08 -12.56 36.40
C THR A 32 -2.82 -13.89 36.34
N PHE A 33 -3.89 -14.06 37.12
CA PHE A 33 -4.71 -15.28 37.10
C PHE A 33 -5.45 -15.42 35.76
N TYR A 34 -6.13 -14.36 35.30
CA TYR A 34 -6.80 -14.35 33.99
C TYR A 34 -5.80 -14.56 32.83
N GLN A 35 -4.61 -13.98 32.92
CA GLN A 35 -3.57 -14.16 31.92
C GLN A 35 -3.02 -15.59 31.91
N GLN A 36 -2.88 -16.23 33.07
CA GLN A 36 -2.45 -17.63 33.16
C GLN A 36 -3.52 -18.61 32.65
N GLU A 37 -4.80 -18.33 32.92
CA GLU A 37 -5.92 -19.14 32.44
C GLU A 37 -6.06 -19.08 30.91
N SER A 38 -5.96 -17.87 30.34
CA SER A 38 -5.96 -17.68 28.87
C SER A 38 -4.75 -18.33 28.18
N ILE A 39 -3.56 -18.30 28.82
CA ILE A 39 -2.38 -19.01 28.30
C ILE A 39 -2.55 -20.52 28.40
N ALA A 40 -3.23 -21.03 29.43
CA ALA A 40 -3.51 -22.45 29.58
C ALA A 40 -4.51 -22.94 28.51
N GLU A 41 -5.56 -22.17 28.23
CA GLU A 41 -6.53 -22.45 27.16
C GLU A 41 -5.84 -22.48 25.78
N LEU A 42 -5.03 -21.48 25.47
CA LEU A 42 -4.28 -21.44 24.20
C LEU A 42 -3.30 -22.61 24.04
N ARG A 43 -2.70 -23.08 25.14
CA ARG A 43 -1.82 -24.25 25.14
C ARG A 43 -2.59 -25.55 24.93
N ALA A 44 -3.80 -25.67 25.49
CA ALA A 44 -4.68 -26.81 25.26
C ALA A 44 -5.15 -26.85 23.80
N GLU A 45 -5.58 -25.72 23.24
CA GLU A 45 -6.00 -25.61 21.83
C GLU A 45 -4.85 -25.94 20.87
N CYS A 46 -3.63 -25.47 21.16
CA CYS A 46 -2.44 -25.86 20.39
C CYS A 46 -2.10 -27.35 20.48
N ALA A 47 -2.36 -28.00 21.62
CA ALA A 47 -2.14 -29.43 21.78
C ALA A 47 -3.16 -30.25 20.98
N ASP A 48 -4.43 -29.83 20.98
CA ASP A 48 -5.51 -30.47 20.21
C ASP A 48 -5.31 -30.31 18.70
N LEU A 49 -4.84 -29.15 18.25
CA LEU A 49 -4.48 -28.93 16.85
C LEU A 49 -3.29 -29.80 16.41
N ARG A 50 -2.27 -29.98 17.26
CA ARG A 50 -1.14 -30.88 16.97
C ARG A 50 -1.57 -32.33 16.90
N ASN A 51 -2.48 -32.77 17.78
CA ASN A 51 -3.03 -34.12 17.77
C ASN A 51 -3.88 -34.36 16.50
N SER A 52 -4.72 -33.39 16.13
CA SER A 52 -5.52 -33.42 14.90
C SER A 52 -4.66 -33.50 13.63
N ASN A 53 -3.60 -32.68 13.55
CA ASN A 53 -2.65 -32.73 12.43
C ASN A 53 -1.91 -34.08 12.36
N SER A 54 -1.48 -34.61 13.51
CA SER A 54 -0.81 -35.92 13.56
C SER A 54 -1.75 -37.07 13.13
N ALA A 55 -3.05 -36.97 13.45
CA ALA A 55 -4.05 -37.93 13.02
C ALA A 55 -4.32 -37.84 11.50
N LEU A 56 -4.42 -36.63 10.96
CA LEU A 56 -4.55 -36.38 9.52
C LEU A 56 -3.35 -36.88 8.73
N GLU A 57 -2.13 -36.66 9.23
CA GLU A 57 -0.90 -37.17 8.62
C GLU A 57 -0.86 -38.70 8.58
N ARG A 58 -1.36 -39.38 9.64
CA ARG A 58 -1.51 -40.85 9.64
C ARG A 58 -2.54 -41.32 8.61
N GLN A 59 -3.70 -40.68 8.54
CA GLN A 59 -4.73 -41.01 7.54
C GLN A 59 -4.24 -40.82 6.11
N LEU A 60 -3.48 -39.75 5.84
CA LEU A 60 -2.83 -39.51 4.54
C LEU A 60 -1.81 -40.60 4.21
N ARG A 61 -1.00 -41.00 5.18
CA ARG A 61 0.03 -42.04 5.00
C ARG A 61 -0.58 -43.43 4.77
N GLU A 62 -1.67 -43.77 5.45
CA GLU A 62 -2.44 -45.01 5.24
C GLU A 62 -3.14 -45.02 3.86
N SER A 63 -3.75 -43.89 3.47
CA SER A 63 -4.36 -43.70 2.14
C SER A 63 -3.35 -43.86 1.00
N LEU A 64 -2.14 -43.30 1.17
CA LEU A 64 -1.04 -43.42 0.20
C LEU A 64 -0.45 -44.83 0.18
N GLY A 65 -0.33 -45.49 1.34
CA GLY A 65 0.17 -46.87 1.46
C GLY A 65 -0.73 -47.92 0.79
N VAL A 66 -2.06 -47.77 0.92
CA VAL A 66 -3.04 -48.66 0.27
C VAL A 66 -3.04 -48.46 -1.26
N ARG A 67 -2.84 -47.24 -1.74
CA ARG A 67 -2.71 -46.94 -3.18
C ARG A 67 -1.43 -47.51 -3.78
N PHE A 68 -0.31 -47.47 -3.07
CA PHE A 68 0.97 -48.00 -3.57
C PHE A 68 0.98 -49.54 -3.64
N PHE A 69 0.33 -50.22 -2.70
CA PHE A 69 0.23 -51.69 -2.69
C PHE A 69 -0.63 -52.22 -3.85
N PHE A 70 -1.73 -51.55 -4.18
CA PHE A 70 -2.59 -51.93 -5.32
C PHE A 70 -1.94 -51.68 -6.69
N VAL A 71 -1.21 -50.56 -6.85
CA VAL A 71 -0.51 -50.25 -8.10
C VAL A 71 0.65 -51.23 -8.33
N SER A 72 1.41 -51.57 -7.28
CA SER A 72 2.54 -52.51 -7.37
C SER A 72 2.11 -53.94 -7.75
N CYS A 73 1.01 -54.44 -7.17
CA CYS A 73 0.42 -55.75 -7.52
C CYS A 73 -0.11 -55.78 -8.97
N LEU A 74 -0.70 -54.68 -9.45
CA LEU A 74 -1.24 -54.61 -10.82
C LEU A 74 -0.13 -54.55 -11.87
N THR A 75 0.97 -53.83 -11.60
CA THR A 75 2.16 -53.83 -12.46
C THR A 75 2.86 -55.17 -12.51
N PHE A 76 2.92 -55.92 -11.41
CA PHE A 76 3.50 -57.26 -11.39
C PHE A 76 2.67 -58.26 -12.22
N PHE A 77 1.34 -58.20 -12.13
CA PHE A 77 0.44 -59.04 -12.94
C PHE A 77 0.47 -58.72 -14.44
N LEU A 78 0.52 -57.44 -14.81
CA LEU A 78 0.61 -57.02 -16.22
C LEU A 78 1.95 -57.39 -16.87
N THR A 79 3.04 -57.38 -16.12
CA THR A 79 4.38 -57.75 -16.63
C THR A 79 4.50 -59.26 -16.87
N VAL A 80 3.88 -60.09 -16.01
CA VAL A 80 3.81 -61.55 -16.20
C VAL A 80 2.94 -61.94 -17.41
N ILE A 81 1.86 -61.20 -17.68
CA ILE A 81 1.00 -61.43 -18.85
C ILE A 81 1.67 -60.99 -20.17
N LEU A 82 2.43 -59.87 -20.17
CA LEU A 82 3.14 -59.41 -21.36
C LEU A 82 4.28 -60.37 -21.76
N LEU A 83 5.01 -60.93 -20.79
CA LEU A 83 6.07 -61.91 -21.03
C LEU A 83 5.53 -63.28 -21.52
N ALA A 84 4.29 -63.63 -21.17
CA ALA A 84 3.63 -64.85 -21.66
C ALA A 84 3.10 -64.73 -23.10
N LEU A 85 2.84 -63.51 -23.60
CA LEU A 85 2.27 -63.28 -24.94
C LEU A 85 3.30 -62.95 -26.02
N GLN A 86 4.58 -62.73 -25.67
CA GLN A 86 5.64 -62.39 -26.62
C GLN A 86 6.42 -63.59 -27.19
N GLN A 87 5.99 -64.83 -26.87
CA GLN A 87 6.66 -66.07 -27.31
C GLN A 87 5.96 -66.80 -28.48
N GLN A 88 5.16 -66.11 -29.29
CA GLN A 88 4.66 -66.65 -30.57
C GLN A 88 4.84 -65.62 -31.70
N SER A 89 5.99 -65.70 -32.36
CA SER A 89 6.30 -65.00 -33.60
C SER A 89 5.70 -65.72 -34.81
N GLY A 90 5.03 -64.98 -35.70
CA GLY A 90 4.64 -65.51 -37.02
C GLY A 90 3.92 -64.54 -37.97
N ALA A 91 4.69 -63.78 -38.75
CA ALA A 91 4.46 -63.37 -40.15
C ALA A 91 3.38 -62.33 -40.59
N LYS A 92 3.90 -61.34 -41.35
CA LYS A 92 3.43 -60.71 -42.63
C LYS A 92 2.13 -59.87 -42.74
N THR A 93 2.36 -58.55 -42.87
CA THR A 93 1.90 -57.54 -43.89
C THR A 93 0.43 -57.34 -44.34
N THR A 94 0.10 -56.03 -44.49
CA THR A 94 -0.83 -55.31 -45.40
C THR A 94 -2.24 -54.92 -44.91
N GLY A 95 -2.63 -53.64 -45.17
CA GLY A 95 -4.03 -53.21 -45.33
C GLY A 95 -4.46 -51.92 -44.62
N LEU A 96 -4.63 -50.83 -45.38
CA LEU A 96 -5.28 -49.57 -44.98
C LEU A 96 -6.80 -49.73 -44.78
N GLY A 97 -7.41 -48.93 -43.89
CA GLY A 97 -8.84 -48.64 -43.90
C GLY A 97 -9.41 -48.10 -42.58
N THR A 98 -9.64 -46.78 -42.50
CA THR A 98 -10.46 -46.11 -41.46
C THR A 98 -11.96 -46.43 -41.63
N PRO A 99 -12.78 -46.40 -40.56
CA PRO A 99 -13.49 -45.16 -40.21
C PRO A 99 -13.71 -44.89 -38.69
N THR A 100 -13.88 -43.61 -38.35
CA THR A 100 -14.50 -43.06 -37.11
C THR A 100 -15.99 -43.46 -37.01
N PRO A 101 -16.76 -43.33 -35.88
CA PRO A 101 -16.60 -42.39 -34.75
C PRO A 101 -16.99 -42.91 -33.34
N GLY A 102 -16.91 -42.03 -32.32
CA GLY A 102 -17.73 -42.11 -31.11
C GLY A 102 -17.12 -41.47 -29.85
N SER A 103 -17.32 -40.16 -29.65
CA SER A 103 -17.00 -39.48 -28.38
C SER A 103 -17.92 -39.97 -27.25
N PRO A 104 -17.41 -40.33 -26.04
CA PRO A 104 -18.27 -40.56 -24.89
C PRO A 104 -18.53 -39.25 -24.13
N GLN A 105 -19.81 -39.05 -23.82
CA GLN A 105 -20.33 -37.96 -23.01
C GLN A 105 -19.86 -38.06 -21.55
N LEU A 106 -19.46 -36.92 -20.99
CA LEU A 106 -19.20 -36.74 -19.56
C LEU A 106 -20.53 -36.64 -18.80
N ARG A 107 -20.68 -37.43 -17.73
CA ARG A 107 -21.70 -37.20 -16.70
C ARG A 107 -21.06 -37.28 -15.31
N ALA A 108 -21.09 -36.14 -14.62
CA ALA A 108 -20.55 -35.93 -13.28
C ALA A 108 -21.50 -36.45 -12.19
N LYS A 109 -20.95 -37.09 -11.16
CA LYS A 109 -21.44 -37.05 -9.77
C LYS A 109 -20.26 -37.30 -8.81
N SER A 110 -19.82 -36.27 -8.09
CA SER A 110 -18.97 -36.39 -6.91
C SER A 110 -19.79 -35.98 -5.68
N PRO A 111 -19.82 -36.77 -4.59
CA PRO A 111 -20.59 -36.45 -3.40
C PRO A 111 -19.71 -35.97 -2.25
N PHE A 112 -18.96 -34.87 -2.39
CA PHE A 112 -18.33 -34.20 -1.25
C PHE A 112 -18.15 -32.71 -1.53
N THR A 113 -18.93 -31.87 -0.83
CA THR A 113 -18.75 -30.42 -0.75
C THR A 113 -18.50 -30.06 0.72
N PRO A 114 -17.34 -29.48 1.10
CA PRO A 114 -17.33 -28.56 2.23
C PRO A 114 -17.93 -27.23 1.72
N SER A 115 -19.03 -26.80 2.33
CA SER A 115 -19.55 -25.45 2.10
C SER A 115 -18.51 -24.46 2.60
N ALA A 116 -17.68 -23.91 1.71
CA ALA A 116 -17.04 -22.64 1.98
C ALA A 116 -18.15 -21.63 2.30
N PRO A 117 -18.07 -20.86 3.39
CA PRO A 117 -18.99 -19.76 3.57
C PRO A 117 -18.86 -18.90 2.32
N ALA A 118 -19.99 -18.59 1.67
CA ALA A 118 -20.02 -17.67 0.55
C ALA A 118 -19.22 -16.42 0.95
N PRO A 119 -18.40 -15.85 0.06
CA PRO A 119 -17.84 -14.54 0.33
C PRO A 119 -19.03 -13.66 0.69
N ILE A 120 -19.03 -13.12 1.90
CA ILE A 120 -20.01 -12.10 2.27
C ILE A 120 -19.67 -10.94 1.36
N TYR A 121 -20.33 -10.90 0.21
CA TYR A 121 -20.41 -9.71 -0.59
C TYR A 121 -21.25 -8.75 0.23
N VAL A 122 -20.58 -7.97 1.06
CA VAL A 122 -21.13 -6.73 1.58
C VAL A 122 -21.05 -5.78 0.40
N PRO A 123 -22.19 -5.38 -0.21
CA PRO A 123 -22.17 -4.34 -1.21
C PRO A 123 -21.46 -3.13 -0.61
N SER A 124 -20.54 -2.51 -1.36
CA SER A 124 -19.96 -1.25 -0.93
C SER A 124 -21.10 -0.30 -0.54
N PRO A 125 -21.00 0.45 0.57
CA PRO A 125 -22.02 1.43 0.99
C PRO A 125 -22.02 2.66 0.06
N LEU A 126 -21.85 2.45 -1.25
CA LEU A 126 -22.05 3.43 -2.33
C LEU A 126 -23.50 3.94 -2.39
N GLY A 127 -24.42 3.40 -1.58
CA GLY A 127 -25.83 3.79 -1.57
C GLY A 127 -26.10 5.28 -1.31
N ASP A 128 -25.12 6.01 -0.74
CA ASP A 128 -25.21 7.44 -0.46
C ASP A 128 -24.38 8.33 -1.40
N HIS A 129 -23.60 7.73 -2.30
CA HIS A 129 -22.72 8.44 -3.23
C HIS A 129 -23.41 8.53 -4.58
N SER A 130 -24.01 9.68 -4.87
CA SER A 130 -24.35 9.97 -6.26
C SER A 130 -23.06 9.92 -7.07
N LEU A 131 -23.09 9.22 -8.21
CA LEU A 131 -22.07 9.38 -9.24
C LEU A 131 -22.17 10.83 -9.72
N SER A 132 -21.42 11.72 -9.08
CA SER A 132 -21.39 13.12 -9.43
C SER A 132 -20.59 13.24 -10.72
N ALA A 133 -21.28 13.64 -11.80
CA ALA A 133 -20.60 14.02 -13.03
C ALA A 133 -19.80 15.30 -12.78
N TYR A 134 -18.64 15.41 -13.43
CA TYR A 134 -17.79 16.59 -13.33
C TYR A 134 -18.57 17.87 -13.72
N PRO A 135 -18.67 18.89 -12.87
CA PRO A 135 -19.66 19.96 -13.06
C PRO A 135 -19.20 21.12 -13.96
N PHE A 136 -17.95 21.17 -14.43
CA PHE A 136 -17.42 22.33 -15.17
C PHE A 136 -17.10 22.05 -16.66
N PRO A 137 -17.37 23.02 -17.57
CA PRO A 137 -17.05 22.91 -19.00
C PRO A 137 -15.57 23.16 -19.32
N ASN A 138 -14.89 24.00 -18.52
CA ASN A 138 -13.45 24.08 -18.41
C ASN A 138 -13.06 23.39 -17.11
N ARG A 139 -12.09 22.47 -17.13
CA ARG A 139 -11.80 21.63 -15.95
C ARG A 139 -10.97 22.36 -14.87
N GLU A 140 -10.51 23.56 -15.18
CA GLU A 140 -9.63 24.33 -14.32
C GLU A 140 -10.40 24.97 -13.15
N ILE A 141 -9.90 24.80 -11.94
CA ILE A 141 -10.48 25.37 -10.72
C ILE A 141 -9.70 26.65 -10.36
N PRO A 142 -10.35 27.84 -10.37
CA PRO A 142 -9.68 29.09 -10.01
C PRO A 142 -9.14 29.08 -8.57
N GLY A 143 -7.92 29.58 -8.38
CA GLY A 143 -7.27 29.65 -7.06
C GLY A 143 -6.80 28.28 -6.51
N PHE A 144 -6.99 27.20 -7.25
CA PHE A 144 -6.48 25.88 -6.88
C PHE A 144 -5.07 25.65 -7.43
N TRP A 145 -4.21 25.10 -6.56
CA TRP A 145 -2.84 24.70 -6.83
C TRP A 145 -2.66 23.21 -6.54
N SER A 146 -2.01 22.50 -7.45
CA SER A 146 -1.65 21.10 -7.26
C SER A 146 -0.20 21.03 -6.79
N VAL A 147 0.01 20.50 -5.60
CA VAL A 147 1.34 20.23 -5.04
C VAL A 147 1.61 18.74 -5.16
N VAL A 148 2.72 18.37 -5.78
CA VAL A 148 3.12 16.99 -6.00
C VAL A 148 4.42 16.72 -5.23
N PRO A 149 4.34 16.17 -4.01
CA PRO A 149 5.50 15.63 -3.33
C PRO A 149 6.02 14.41 -4.08
N ALA A 150 7.21 14.54 -4.66
CA ALA A 150 7.93 13.51 -5.38
C ALA A 150 9.17 13.08 -4.58
N GLY A 151 8.91 12.31 -3.53
CA GLY A 151 9.91 11.74 -2.64
C GLY A 151 9.83 10.22 -2.55
N GLY A 152 10.83 9.60 -1.92
CA GLY A 152 10.88 8.16 -1.70
C GLY A 152 11.58 7.38 -2.80
N ALA A 153 12.57 6.57 -2.42
CA ALA A 153 13.32 5.73 -3.37
C ALA A 153 12.51 4.53 -3.90
N GLY A 154 11.38 4.18 -3.26
CA GLY A 154 10.57 3.04 -3.67
C GLY A 154 11.26 1.68 -3.51
N THR A 155 12.12 1.52 -2.50
CA THR A 155 13.06 0.39 -2.34
C THR A 155 12.42 -1.01 -2.34
N ARG A 156 11.10 -1.12 -2.15
CA ARG A 156 10.36 -2.40 -2.22
C ARG A 156 10.15 -2.91 -3.65
N LEU A 157 10.32 -2.03 -4.64
CA LEU A 157 10.30 -2.37 -6.06
C LEU A 157 11.72 -2.54 -6.64
N TRP A 158 12.74 -2.66 -5.79
CA TRP A 158 14.06 -3.08 -6.25
C TRP A 158 13.94 -4.49 -6.87
N PRO A 159 14.53 -4.80 -8.05
CA PRO A 159 15.53 -4.03 -8.75
C PRO A 159 15.01 -3.10 -9.86
N LEU A 160 13.73 -2.74 -9.92
CA LEU A 160 13.25 -1.70 -10.85
C LEU A 160 13.54 -0.30 -10.32
N SER A 161 13.32 -0.07 -9.03
CA SER A 161 13.65 1.20 -8.39
C SER A 161 15.07 1.21 -7.83
N ARG A 162 15.68 2.40 -7.84
CA ARG A 162 17.02 2.71 -7.31
C ARG A 162 17.00 4.08 -6.64
N GLN A 163 18.06 4.43 -5.91
CA GLN A 163 18.22 5.78 -5.35
C GLN A 163 18.13 6.88 -6.41
N ASN A 164 18.75 6.68 -7.57
CA ASN A 164 18.76 7.65 -8.67
C ASN A 164 17.55 7.53 -9.60
N VAL A 165 16.87 6.38 -9.60
CA VAL A 165 15.65 6.12 -10.39
C VAL A 165 14.54 5.67 -9.43
N PRO A 166 13.98 6.60 -8.65
CA PRO A 166 12.91 6.30 -7.69
C PRO A 166 11.64 5.81 -8.38
N LYS A 167 10.74 5.19 -7.60
CA LYS A 167 9.48 4.62 -8.09
C LYS A 167 8.69 5.57 -8.98
N PHE A 168 8.62 6.86 -8.62
CA PHE A 168 7.81 7.83 -9.37
C PHE A 168 8.32 8.08 -10.81
N PHE A 169 9.56 7.72 -11.14
CA PHE A 169 10.08 7.78 -12.51
C PHE A 169 9.80 6.54 -13.36
N LEU A 170 9.24 5.48 -12.77
CA LEU A 170 8.99 4.22 -13.46
C LEU A 170 7.64 4.24 -14.20
N ASP A 171 7.60 3.69 -15.41
CA ASP A 171 6.35 3.28 -16.07
C ASP A 171 6.04 1.84 -15.65
N LEU A 172 5.16 1.71 -14.65
CA LEU A 172 4.76 0.42 -14.10
C LEU A 172 3.55 -0.20 -14.82
N THR A 173 3.09 0.43 -15.91
CA THR A 173 1.94 -0.05 -16.70
C THR A 173 2.28 -0.34 -18.16
N LEU A 174 3.49 0.04 -18.59
CA LEU A 174 3.96 -0.02 -19.98
C LEU A 174 3.06 0.73 -20.96
N LYS A 175 2.45 1.83 -20.48
CA LYS A 175 1.60 2.71 -21.28
C LYS A 175 2.35 3.94 -21.82
N GLY A 176 3.67 3.98 -21.65
CA GLY A 176 4.54 5.05 -22.12
C GLY A 176 4.59 6.26 -21.19
N ARG A 177 4.10 6.14 -19.96
CA ARG A 177 4.08 7.23 -18.97
C ARG A 177 4.57 6.73 -17.62
N SER A 178 5.50 7.47 -17.01
CA SER A 178 5.89 7.22 -15.62
C SER A 178 4.75 7.58 -14.64
N LEU A 179 4.88 7.18 -13.37
CA LEU A 179 3.90 7.56 -12.34
C LEU A 179 3.80 9.08 -12.13
N ILE A 180 4.93 9.81 -12.16
CA ILE A 180 4.91 11.27 -12.02
C ILE A 180 4.27 11.93 -13.24
N GLN A 181 4.51 11.42 -14.45
CA GLN A 181 3.84 11.90 -15.66
C GLN A 181 2.34 11.61 -15.63
N SER A 182 1.95 10.43 -15.15
CA SER A 182 0.54 10.06 -14.98
C SER A 182 -0.16 10.94 -13.94
N THR A 183 0.56 11.32 -12.88
CA THR A 183 0.06 12.26 -11.86
C THR A 183 -0.07 13.68 -12.44
N TRP A 184 0.92 14.13 -13.21
CA TRP A 184 0.87 15.41 -13.93
C TRP A 184 -0.32 15.48 -14.88
N ASP A 185 -0.46 14.50 -15.78
CA ASP A 185 -1.53 14.43 -16.78
C ASP A 185 -2.92 14.46 -16.13
N ARG A 186 -3.07 13.81 -14.96
CA ARG A 186 -4.32 13.76 -14.19
C ARG A 186 -4.65 15.07 -13.48
N LEU A 187 -3.66 15.85 -13.07
CA LEU A 187 -3.84 17.11 -12.33
C LEU A 187 -3.89 18.35 -13.24
N LEU A 188 -3.31 18.26 -14.44
CA LEU A 188 -3.26 19.35 -15.41
C LEU A 188 -4.65 19.93 -15.74
N PRO A 189 -5.72 19.12 -15.92
CA PRO A 189 -7.06 19.66 -16.17
C PRO A 189 -7.56 20.57 -15.04
N LEU A 190 -7.15 20.34 -13.78
CA LEU A 190 -7.65 21.07 -12.62
C LEU A 190 -6.95 22.41 -12.36
N THR A 191 -5.69 22.56 -12.79
CA THR A 191 -4.84 23.68 -12.38
C THR A 191 -4.09 24.36 -13.51
N GLY A 192 -3.95 23.70 -14.66
CA GLY A 192 -3.02 24.09 -15.70
C GLY A 192 -1.55 23.98 -15.25
N PRO A 193 -0.59 24.12 -16.17
CA PRO A 193 0.83 23.96 -15.86
C PRO A 193 1.38 25.05 -14.94
N SER A 194 0.78 26.25 -14.97
CA SER A 194 1.22 27.40 -14.16
C SER A 194 0.94 27.26 -12.67
N ARG A 195 -0.05 26.43 -12.28
CA ARG A 195 -0.43 26.21 -10.87
C ARG A 195 -0.20 24.78 -10.38
N LEU A 196 0.70 24.07 -11.05
CA LEU A 196 1.21 22.77 -10.61
C LEU A 196 2.64 22.96 -10.10
N MET A 197 2.89 22.51 -8.87
CA MET A 197 4.16 22.59 -8.16
C MET A 197 4.64 21.19 -7.80
N VAL A 198 5.92 20.91 -8.05
CA VAL A 198 6.56 19.65 -7.66
C VAL A 198 7.59 19.92 -6.57
N VAL A 199 7.57 19.13 -5.50
CA VAL A 199 8.59 19.16 -4.46
C VAL A 199 9.37 17.86 -4.50
N THR A 200 10.68 17.92 -4.72
CA THR A 200 11.52 16.71 -4.91
C THR A 200 12.94 16.94 -4.41
N GLY A 201 13.73 15.87 -4.22
CA GLY A 201 15.12 16.00 -3.81
C GLY A 201 15.99 16.71 -4.85
N ARG A 202 17.02 17.45 -4.41
CA ARG A 202 18.04 18.08 -5.29
C ARG A 202 18.58 17.08 -6.34
N VAL A 203 18.81 15.82 -5.94
CA VAL A 203 19.35 14.77 -6.83
C VAL A 203 18.37 14.32 -7.93
N HIS A 204 17.06 14.50 -7.73
CA HIS A 204 16.00 14.10 -8.68
C HIS A 204 15.48 15.25 -9.53
N SER A 205 15.82 16.50 -9.18
CA SER A 205 15.29 17.71 -9.81
C SER A 205 15.49 17.73 -11.33
N LYS A 206 16.65 17.29 -11.82
CA LYS A 206 16.92 17.19 -13.27
C LYS A 206 16.01 16.16 -13.95
N GLY A 207 15.86 14.98 -13.36
CA GLY A 207 14.99 13.92 -13.89
C GLY A 207 13.52 14.34 -13.92
N VAL A 208 13.07 15.11 -12.92
CA VAL A 208 11.71 15.68 -12.94
C VAL A 208 11.53 16.64 -14.12
N GLN A 209 12.47 17.56 -14.36
CA GLN A 209 12.40 18.48 -15.50
C GLN A 209 12.44 17.75 -16.85
N GLU A 210 13.24 16.68 -16.96
CA GLU A 210 13.30 15.85 -18.17
C GLU A 210 11.98 15.11 -18.44
N GLN A 211 11.30 14.63 -17.39
CA GLN A 211 10.01 13.94 -17.52
C GLN A 211 8.82 14.89 -17.67
N LEU A 212 8.91 16.11 -17.14
CA LEU A 212 7.87 17.15 -17.13
C LEU A 212 8.39 18.45 -17.77
N PRO A 213 8.55 18.51 -19.10
CA PRO A 213 9.14 19.68 -19.78
C PRO A 213 8.28 20.95 -19.63
N ASP A 214 6.98 20.82 -19.39
CA ASP A 214 6.05 21.94 -19.20
C ASP A 214 5.99 22.45 -17.75
N LEU A 215 6.71 21.82 -16.80
CA LEU A 215 6.80 22.29 -15.42
C LEU A 215 7.65 23.57 -15.35
N LEU A 216 7.05 24.65 -14.86
CA LEU A 216 7.78 25.90 -14.64
C LEU A 216 8.89 25.71 -13.60
N HIS A 217 10.10 26.18 -13.92
CA HIS A 217 11.24 26.11 -13.00
C HIS A 217 10.98 26.75 -11.64
N THR A 218 10.17 27.81 -11.58
CA THR A 218 9.77 28.49 -10.33
C THR A 218 8.83 27.66 -9.45
N ASN A 219 8.26 26.59 -10.01
CA ASN A 219 7.35 25.65 -9.36
C ASN A 219 8.02 24.29 -9.07
N LEU A 220 9.33 24.16 -9.30
CA LEU A 220 10.10 23.00 -8.85
C LEU A 220 10.87 23.35 -7.58
N LEU A 221 10.42 22.79 -6.46
CA LEU A 221 11.05 22.98 -5.15
C LEU A 221 12.01 21.82 -4.87
N ALA A 222 13.30 22.12 -4.80
CA ALA A 222 14.35 21.13 -4.57
C ALA A 222 14.72 21.02 -3.08
N GLU A 223 14.30 19.97 -2.38
CA GLU A 223 14.66 19.74 -0.99
C GLU A 223 16.11 19.24 -0.84
N PRO A 224 16.90 19.76 0.12
CA PRO A 224 18.28 19.31 0.36
C PRO A 224 18.38 17.85 0.82
N SER A 225 17.40 17.39 1.60
CA SER A 225 17.36 16.04 2.17
C SER A 225 15.92 15.64 2.54
N PRO A 226 15.57 14.35 2.56
CA PRO A 226 14.20 13.92 2.82
C PRO A 226 13.78 14.17 4.28
N LYS A 227 12.64 14.86 4.46
CA LYS A 227 12.05 15.20 5.78
C LYS A 227 10.61 14.68 5.97
N GLU A 228 10.24 13.62 5.25
CA GLU A 228 8.85 13.12 5.13
C GLU A 228 7.91 14.16 4.49
N SER A 229 6.61 13.86 4.44
CA SER A 229 5.65 14.65 3.64
C SER A 229 5.37 16.05 4.17
N MET A 230 5.45 16.30 5.49
CA MET A 230 5.00 17.58 6.04
C MET A 230 5.93 18.73 5.66
N ALA A 231 7.24 18.54 5.70
CA ALA A 231 8.20 19.58 5.31
C ALA A 231 8.06 19.95 3.82
N ALA A 232 7.86 18.95 2.96
CA ALA A 232 7.68 19.18 1.52
C ALA A 232 6.38 19.95 1.22
N ILE A 233 5.24 19.49 1.77
CA ILE A 233 3.93 20.13 1.56
C ILE A 233 3.91 21.51 2.24
N GLY A 234 4.47 21.63 3.45
CA GLY A 234 4.53 22.87 4.22
C GLY A 234 5.40 23.93 3.55
N LEU A 235 6.54 23.55 2.95
CA LEU A 235 7.36 24.48 2.16
C LEU A 235 6.58 25.01 0.95
N ALA A 236 5.91 24.12 0.20
CA ALA A 236 5.05 24.52 -0.90
C ALA A 236 3.94 25.47 -0.44
N ALA A 237 3.27 25.16 0.68
CA ALA A 237 2.24 26.01 1.26
C ALA A 237 2.78 27.40 1.66
N ALA A 238 3.94 27.46 2.31
CA ALA A 238 4.57 28.72 2.73
C ALA A 238 4.98 29.60 1.54
N VAL A 239 5.55 29.00 0.49
CA VAL A 239 5.89 29.71 -0.76
C VAL A 239 4.62 30.19 -1.47
N LEU A 240 3.59 29.34 -1.55
CA LEU A 240 2.33 29.69 -2.21
C LEU A 240 1.55 30.75 -1.44
N ALA A 241 1.55 30.74 -0.11
CA ALA A 241 0.89 31.78 0.69
C ALA A 241 1.47 33.19 0.45
N LEU A 242 2.75 33.29 0.08
CA LEU A 242 3.39 34.56 -0.31
C LEU A 242 3.04 34.97 -1.74
N ARG A 243 2.87 34.01 -2.66
CA ARG A 243 2.60 34.25 -4.08
C ARG A 243 1.11 34.46 -4.38
N ASP A 244 0.25 33.75 -3.66
CA ASP A 244 -1.21 33.70 -3.79
C ASP A 244 -1.83 33.47 -2.40
N PRO A 245 -2.18 34.54 -1.65
CA PRO A 245 -2.71 34.45 -0.30
C PRO A 245 -4.04 33.67 -0.17
N GLU A 246 -4.77 33.53 -1.27
CA GLU A 246 -6.05 32.80 -1.33
C GLU A 246 -5.88 31.37 -1.88
N ALA A 247 -4.64 30.92 -2.10
CA ALA A 247 -4.35 29.61 -2.66
C ALA A 247 -4.97 28.47 -1.85
N ILE A 248 -5.76 27.65 -2.53
CA ILE A 248 -6.14 26.31 -2.06
C ILE A 248 -5.14 25.34 -2.66
N ILE A 249 -4.47 24.57 -1.81
CA ILE A 249 -3.49 23.58 -2.24
C ILE A 249 -4.08 22.19 -2.13
N GLY A 250 -3.82 21.35 -3.13
CA GLY A 250 -4.07 19.91 -3.11
C GLY A 250 -2.75 19.17 -3.18
N SER A 251 -2.41 18.40 -2.15
CA SER A 251 -1.24 17.52 -2.11
C SER A 251 -1.57 16.15 -2.69
N PHE A 252 -0.86 15.75 -3.75
CA PHE A 252 -1.04 14.47 -4.43
C PHE A 252 0.31 13.78 -4.61
N ALA A 253 0.47 12.57 -4.05
CA ALA A 253 1.72 11.83 -4.18
C ALA A 253 2.04 11.52 -5.66
N ALA A 254 3.31 11.66 -6.04
CA ALA A 254 3.79 11.44 -7.41
C ALA A 254 3.73 9.97 -7.87
N ASP A 255 3.41 9.05 -6.96
CA ASP A 255 3.74 7.64 -7.08
C ASP A 255 2.56 6.71 -6.79
N HIS A 256 1.33 7.24 -6.84
CA HIS A 256 0.07 6.49 -6.76
C HIS A 256 -0.47 6.16 -8.16
N MET A 257 -1.12 5.01 -8.28
CA MET A 257 -1.92 4.65 -9.45
C MET A 257 -3.39 4.98 -9.18
N ILE A 258 -4.02 5.72 -10.10
CA ILE A 258 -5.43 6.09 -10.03
C ILE A 258 -6.12 5.74 -11.35
N SER A 259 -7.34 5.20 -11.26
CA SER A 259 -8.19 4.90 -12.41
C SER A 259 -9.60 5.48 -12.21
N GLY A 260 -10.23 5.92 -13.30
CA GLY A 260 -11.54 6.60 -13.22
C GLY A 260 -11.39 8.11 -13.09
N ASP A 261 -10.84 8.75 -14.13
CA ASP A 261 -10.44 10.15 -14.12
C ASP A 261 -11.57 11.11 -13.72
N ASP A 262 -12.77 10.95 -14.27
CA ASP A 262 -13.89 11.84 -13.94
C ASP A 262 -14.30 11.75 -12.47
N ALA A 263 -14.22 10.55 -11.87
CA ALA A 263 -14.50 10.36 -10.44
C ALA A 263 -13.40 10.98 -9.56
N PHE A 264 -12.14 10.89 -9.96
CA PHE A 264 -11.03 11.58 -9.31
C PHE A 264 -11.22 13.10 -9.37
N LEU A 265 -11.47 13.64 -10.56
CA LEU A 265 -11.65 15.08 -10.77
C LEU A 265 -12.85 15.63 -9.99
N SER A 266 -13.96 14.89 -9.94
CA SER A 266 -15.12 15.26 -9.13
C SER A 266 -14.77 15.27 -7.63
N ALA A 267 -14.07 14.24 -7.13
CA ALA A 267 -13.69 14.17 -5.73
C ALA A 267 -12.76 15.33 -5.33
N VAL A 268 -11.78 15.68 -6.18
CA VAL A 268 -10.91 16.84 -5.94
C VAL A 268 -11.71 18.15 -6.00
N SER A 269 -12.63 18.29 -6.95
CA SER A 269 -13.49 19.48 -7.03
C SER A 269 -14.33 19.68 -5.76
N GLU A 270 -14.97 18.63 -5.25
CA GLU A 270 -15.70 18.68 -3.98
C GLU A 270 -14.78 18.98 -2.79
N ALA A 271 -13.55 18.45 -2.81
CA ALA A 271 -12.56 18.71 -1.77
C ALA A 271 -12.12 20.18 -1.77
N VAL A 272 -11.89 20.76 -2.95
CA VAL A 272 -11.55 22.19 -3.08
C VAL A 272 -12.71 23.08 -2.61
N THR A 273 -13.94 22.76 -2.99
CA THR A 273 -15.13 23.47 -2.46
C THR A 273 -15.20 23.38 -0.95
N THR A 274 -14.99 22.21 -0.37
CA THR A 274 -15.06 21.99 1.09
C THR A 274 -13.92 22.70 1.82
N ALA A 275 -12.71 22.76 1.24
CA ALA A 275 -11.55 23.42 1.83
C ALA A 275 -11.74 24.94 2.00
N LYS A 276 -12.65 25.56 1.23
CA LYS A 276 -13.02 26.97 1.38
C LYS A 276 -13.68 27.27 2.73
N GLU A 277 -14.25 26.26 3.39
CA GLU A 277 -14.81 26.37 4.75
C GLU A 277 -13.73 26.36 5.86
N GLY A 278 -12.44 26.45 5.50
CA GLY A 278 -11.33 26.47 6.46
C GLY A 278 -11.01 25.09 7.06
N LEU A 279 -11.43 24.02 6.39
CA LEU A 279 -11.19 22.64 6.81
C LEU A 279 -10.01 22.03 6.06
N LEU A 280 -9.27 21.15 6.73
CA LEU A 280 -8.35 20.22 6.07
C LEU A 280 -9.19 19.07 5.49
N VAL A 281 -9.20 18.93 4.16
CA VAL A 281 -10.01 17.92 3.49
C VAL A 281 -9.13 16.78 3.01
N THR A 282 -9.50 15.54 3.32
CA THR A 282 -8.84 14.34 2.78
C THR A 282 -9.75 13.61 1.80
N ILE A 283 -9.18 12.83 0.88
CA ILE A 283 -9.92 11.99 -0.05
C ILE A 283 -9.84 10.53 0.45
N GLY A 284 -10.98 9.98 0.85
CA GLY A 284 -11.07 8.68 1.52
C GLY A 284 -11.37 7.54 0.55
N ILE A 285 -10.46 6.58 0.42
CA ILE A 285 -10.59 5.43 -0.49
C ILE A 285 -11.43 4.32 0.14
N ALA A 286 -12.30 3.67 -0.65
CA ALA A 286 -13.06 2.51 -0.19
C ALA A 286 -12.12 1.32 0.13
N PRO A 287 -12.09 0.81 1.38
CA PRO A 287 -11.24 -0.31 1.72
C PRO A 287 -11.70 -1.60 1.05
N SER A 288 -10.81 -2.30 0.34
CA SER A 288 -11.09 -3.61 -0.27
C SER A 288 -10.68 -4.79 0.63
N HIS A 289 -9.82 -4.55 1.62
CA HIS A 289 -9.29 -5.55 2.55
C HIS A 289 -8.82 -4.88 3.85
N PRO A 290 -8.52 -5.62 4.94
CA PRO A 290 -8.07 -5.03 6.20
C PRO A 290 -6.56 -4.72 6.18
N ALA A 291 -6.15 -3.72 5.40
CA ALA A 291 -4.76 -3.29 5.30
C ALA A 291 -4.25 -2.67 6.61
N THR A 292 -3.09 -3.09 7.11
CA THR A 292 -2.44 -2.47 8.29
C THR A 292 -1.44 -1.37 7.92
N GLY A 293 -1.13 -1.24 6.62
CA GLY A 293 -0.19 -0.26 6.09
C GLY A 293 -0.77 1.13 5.86
N PHE A 294 -2.10 1.29 5.93
CA PHE A 294 -2.81 2.53 5.62
C PHE A 294 -3.42 3.16 6.87
N GLY A 295 -3.58 4.49 6.83
CA GLY A 295 -4.45 5.20 7.77
C GLY A 295 -5.93 4.92 7.48
N TYR A 296 -6.75 5.02 8.52
CA TYR A 296 -8.20 4.83 8.45
C TYR A 296 -8.92 6.09 8.93
N ILE A 297 -9.91 6.52 8.15
CA ILE A 297 -10.74 7.69 8.39
C ILE A 297 -12.16 7.21 8.66
N ARG A 298 -12.70 7.51 9.84
CA ARG A 298 -14.09 7.20 10.18
C ARG A 298 -15.01 8.30 9.67
N LEU A 299 -15.94 7.93 8.80
CA LEU A 299 -16.95 8.84 8.25
C LEU A 299 -17.87 9.35 9.36
N GLY A 300 -18.05 10.67 9.41
CA GLY A 300 -19.04 11.35 10.23
C GLY A 300 -20.26 11.81 9.41
N GLU A 301 -20.94 12.81 9.96
CA GLU A 301 -22.12 13.43 9.36
C GLU A 301 -21.77 14.19 8.06
N LYS A 302 -22.74 14.28 7.14
CA LYS A 302 -22.63 15.12 5.94
C LYS A 302 -22.53 16.59 6.35
N LEU A 303 -21.70 17.35 5.65
CA LEU A 303 -21.55 18.80 5.86
C LEU A 303 -22.70 19.62 5.25
N GLY A 304 -23.47 19.04 4.33
CA GLY A 304 -24.63 19.70 3.71
C GLY A 304 -24.28 20.80 2.69
N LEU A 305 -23.06 20.75 2.13
CA LEU A 305 -22.62 21.70 1.10
C LEU A 305 -23.22 21.31 -0.26
N GLU A 306 -23.96 22.22 -0.90
CA GLU A 306 -24.62 21.96 -2.18
C GLU A 306 -23.63 21.60 -3.30
N ALA A 307 -22.52 22.35 -3.39
CA ALA A 307 -21.45 22.12 -4.37
C ALA A 307 -20.42 21.06 -3.93
N ALA A 308 -20.64 20.39 -2.79
CA ALA A 308 -19.84 19.25 -2.31
C ALA A 308 -20.72 18.27 -1.51
N PRO A 309 -21.72 17.63 -2.16
CA PRO A 309 -22.75 16.86 -1.49
C PRO A 309 -22.23 15.60 -0.80
N ASN A 310 -21.03 15.11 -1.17
CA ASN A 310 -20.41 13.94 -0.56
C ASN A 310 -19.51 14.29 0.63
N ALA A 311 -19.29 15.58 0.91
CA ALA A 311 -18.43 16.02 1.98
C ALA A 311 -18.98 15.63 3.36
N ARG A 312 -18.13 15.00 4.18
CA ARG A 312 -18.47 14.55 5.53
C ARG A 312 -17.42 15.02 6.52
N LYS A 313 -17.82 15.20 7.78
CA LYS A 313 -16.87 15.37 8.89
C LYS A 313 -16.05 14.10 9.08
N VAL A 314 -14.80 14.25 9.52
CA VAL A 314 -14.03 13.13 10.05
C VAL A 314 -14.32 12.99 11.54
N SER A 315 -14.86 11.83 11.94
CA SER A 315 -15.15 11.55 13.36
C SER A 315 -13.96 10.95 14.09
N GLN A 316 -13.06 10.28 13.37
CA GLN A 316 -11.82 9.74 13.90
C GLN A 316 -10.83 9.54 12.75
N PHE A 317 -9.56 9.85 13.00
CA PHE A 317 -8.44 9.51 12.14
C PHE A 317 -7.51 8.58 12.90
N LYS A 318 -7.09 7.48 12.27
CA LYS A 318 -6.17 6.53 12.90
C LYS A 318 -5.14 6.03 11.91
N GLU A 319 -3.87 6.38 12.11
CA GLU A 319 -2.78 5.86 11.30
C GLU A 319 -2.44 4.41 11.66
N LYS A 320 -2.34 3.53 10.64
CA LYS A 320 -1.80 2.16 10.69
C LYS A 320 -2.29 1.30 11.88
N PRO A 321 -3.59 0.96 11.94
CA PRO A 321 -4.13 0.09 12.98
C PRO A 321 -3.57 -1.35 12.88
N ASP A 322 -3.68 -2.12 13.98
CA ASP A 322 -3.39 -3.55 13.94
C ASP A 322 -4.44 -4.31 13.09
N SER A 323 -4.12 -5.56 12.71
CA SER A 323 -4.94 -6.35 11.79
C SER A 323 -6.36 -6.64 12.29
N ARG A 324 -6.53 -6.85 13.61
CA ARG A 324 -7.86 -7.08 14.21
C ARG A 324 -8.69 -5.81 14.12
N THR A 325 -8.08 -4.67 14.44
CA THR A 325 -8.72 -3.35 14.34
C THR A 325 -9.08 -3.00 12.89
N ALA A 326 -8.19 -3.23 11.92
CA ALA A 326 -8.44 -3.02 10.49
C ALA A 326 -9.61 -3.87 9.96
N ALA A 327 -9.70 -5.14 10.38
CA ALA A 327 -10.83 -6.02 10.06
C ALA A 327 -12.14 -5.54 10.66
N ALA A 328 -12.11 -5.07 11.92
CA ALA A 328 -13.28 -4.48 12.56
C ALA A 328 -13.74 -3.21 11.83
N TYR A 329 -12.82 -2.34 11.41
CA TYR A 329 -13.12 -1.12 10.64
C TYR A 329 -13.81 -1.45 9.32
N LEU A 330 -13.23 -2.37 8.55
CA LEU A 330 -13.78 -2.83 7.26
C LEU A 330 -15.22 -3.36 7.43
N ALA A 331 -15.47 -4.18 8.46
CA ALA A 331 -16.78 -4.78 8.71
C ALA A 331 -17.90 -3.75 8.97
N THR A 332 -17.57 -2.54 9.41
CA THR A 332 -18.58 -1.50 9.65
C THR A 332 -19.06 -0.78 8.38
N GLY A 333 -18.27 -0.79 7.30
CA GLY A 333 -18.51 0.05 6.11
C GLY A 333 -18.32 1.57 6.32
N ASN A 334 -18.09 2.02 7.56
CA ASN A 334 -18.02 3.43 7.96
C ASN A 334 -16.60 4.02 7.93
N TYR A 335 -15.62 3.25 7.46
CA TYR A 335 -14.25 3.71 7.33
C TYR A 335 -13.82 3.81 5.87
N ARG A 336 -12.88 4.72 5.62
CA ARG A 336 -12.14 4.85 4.36
C ARG A 336 -10.65 4.78 4.65
N TRP A 337 -9.86 4.28 3.71
CA TRP A 337 -8.42 4.44 3.78
C TRP A 337 -8.04 5.88 3.52
N ASN A 338 -7.04 6.36 4.24
CA ASN A 338 -6.35 7.59 3.92
C ASN A 338 -5.40 7.35 2.74
N GLY A 339 -5.73 7.91 1.58
CA GLY A 339 -4.91 7.80 0.37
C GLY A 339 -3.76 8.81 0.31
N GLY A 340 -3.45 9.51 1.41
CA GLY A 340 -2.37 10.51 1.46
C GLY A 340 -2.64 11.78 0.62
N MET A 341 -3.90 12.01 0.26
CA MET A 341 -4.34 13.19 -0.51
C MET A 341 -5.03 14.17 0.43
N PHE A 342 -4.56 15.41 0.42
CA PHE A 342 -5.05 16.48 1.30
C PHE A 342 -5.29 17.76 0.50
N VAL A 343 -6.41 18.43 0.75
CA VAL A 343 -6.80 19.69 0.12
C VAL A 343 -7.16 20.70 1.21
N VAL A 344 -6.53 21.87 1.20
CA VAL A 344 -6.65 22.88 2.27
C VAL A 344 -6.21 24.25 1.76
N LYS A 345 -6.73 25.34 2.35
CA LYS A 345 -6.17 26.67 2.11
C LYS A 345 -4.73 26.74 2.64
N ALA A 346 -3.80 27.30 1.87
CA ALA A 346 -2.38 27.35 2.24
C ALA A 346 -2.18 28.02 3.61
N THR A 347 -2.85 29.15 3.85
CA THR A 347 -2.79 29.86 5.13
C THR A 347 -3.35 29.03 6.27
N THR A 348 -4.47 28.32 6.07
CA THR A 348 -5.06 27.44 7.09
C THR A 348 -4.14 26.27 7.46
N LEU A 349 -3.41 25.71 6.49
CA LEU A 349 -2.40 24.69 6.79
C LEU A 349 -1.26 25.25 7.64
N LEU A 350 -0.80 26.46 7.31
CA LEU A 350 0.28 27.13 8.05
C LEU A 350 -0.17 27.53 9.47
N GLU A 351 -1.42 27.96 9.63
CA GLU A 351 -2.06 28.20 10.94
C GLU A 351 -2.06 26.93 11.78
N MET A 352 -2.54 25.80 11.24
CA MET A 352 -2.53 24.51 11.94
C MET A 352 -1.10 24.08 12.29
N LEU A 353 -0.13 24.27 11.38
CA LEU A 353 1.28 23.99 11.66
C LEU A 353 1.84 24.86 12.77
N SER A 354 1.47 26.14 12.84
CA SER A 354 1.90 27.03 13.92
C SER A 354 1.35 26.59 15.28
N GLU A 355 0.16 25.98 15.31
CA GLU A 355 -0.46 25.43 16.52
C GLU A 355 0.19 24.10 16.95
N TYR A 356 0.45 23.18 16.01
CA TYR A 356 0.82 21.80 16.33
C TYR A 356 2.33 21.52 16.24
N CYS A 357 3.03 22.23 15.34
CA CYS A 357 4.46 22.06 15.07
C CYS A 357 5.15 23.43 14.84
N PRO A 358 5.18 24.33 15.85
CA PRO A 358 5.62 25.72 15.68
C PRO A 358 7.06 25.85 15.14
N GLU A 359 7.99 25.00 15.58
CA GLU A 359 9.37 25.03 15.08
C GLU A 359 9.46 24.69 13.59
N LEU A 360 8.65 23.74 13.12
CA LEU A 360 8.54 23.40 11.70
C LEU A 360 7.92 24.56 10.92
N HIS A 361 6.85 25.15 11.43
CA HIS A 361 6.21 26.33 10.83
C HIS A 361 7.22 27.48 10.65
N ASP A 362 7.91 27.87 11.72
CA ASP A 362 8.82 29.02 11.71
C ASP A 362 10.00 28.81 10.76
N GLY A 363 10.57 27.61 10.76
CA GLY A 363 11.64 27.27 9.82
C GLY A 363 11.19 27.31 8.36
N LEU A 364 9.98 26.81 8.05
CA LEU A 364 9.41 26.87 6.71
C LEU A 364 9.13 28.30 6.26
N GLN A 365 8.60 29.16 7.13
CA GLN A 365 8.40 30.59 6.86
C GLN A 365 9.73 31.31 6.59
N GLN A 366 10.76 31.02 7.38
CA GLN A 366 12.09 31.60 7.20
C GLN A 366 12.69 31.25 5.84
N ILE A 367 12.52 30.00 5.38
CA ILE A 367 12.96 29.56 4.05
C ILE A 367 12.11 30.23 2.96
N ALA A 368 10.77 30.19 3.09
CA ALA A 368 9.85 30.71 2.08
C ALA A 368 10.02 32.21 1.82
N SER A 369 10.28 33.01 2.85
CA SER A 369 10.51 34.46 2.73
C SER A 369 11.70 34.85 1.83
N LYS A 370 12.61 33.90 1.58
CA LYS A 370 13.82 34.09 0.76
C LYS A 370 13.77 33.31 -0.56
N TRP A 371 12.64 32.67 -0.87
CA TRP A 371 12.56 31.65 -1.91
C TRP A 371 12.84 32.17 -3.33
N ASP A 372 12.41 33.41 -3.62
CA ASP A 372 12.55 34.02 -4.95
C ASP A 372 13.94 34.64 -5.20
N ASP A 373 14.80 34.73 -4.19
CA ASP A 373 16.22 35.06 -4.33
C ASP A 373 17.05 33.77 -4.27
N PRO A 374 17.69 33.33 -5.38
CA PRO A 374 18.43 32.07 -5.39
C PRO A 374 19.56 31.99 -4.36
N VAL A 375 20.27 33.08 -4.10
CA VAL A 375 21.42 33.08 -3.17
C VAL A 375 20.92 33.01 -1.73
N LEU A 376 19.90 33.80 -1.39
CA LEU A 376 19.31 33.77 -0.04
C LEU A 376 18.55 32.48 0.22
N ARG A 377 17.89 31.90 -0.80
CA ARG A 377 17.21 30.60 -0.71
C ARG A 377 18.18 29.49 -0.36
N GLU A 378 19.28 29.33 -1.10
CA GLU A 378 20.25 28.27 -0.82
C GLU A 378 20.84 28.40 0.57
N LYS A 379 21.21 29.63 0.99
CA LYS A 379 21.70 29.88 2.35
C LYS A 379 20.67 29.49 3.41
N ALA A 380 19.39 29.88 3.23
CA ALA A 380 18.34 29.55 4.19
C ALA A 380 18.05 28.04 4.24
N LEU A 381 18.05 27.36 3.10
CA LEU A 381 17.90 25.90 3.04
C LEU A 381 19.04 25.20 3.78
N ASP A 382 20.28 25.60 3.56
CA ASP A 382 21.43 24.94 4.18
C ASP A 382 21.48 25.19 5.71
N GLU A 383 21.04 26.36 6.18
CA GLU A 383 20.98 26.71 7.61
C GLU A 383 19.79 26.09 8.34
N VAL A 384 18.60 26.12 7.73
CA VAL A 384 17.31 25.82 8.42
C VAL A 384 16.80 24.42 8.12
N TRP A 385 16.92 23.92 6.88
CA TRP A 385 16.37 22.61 6.51
C TRP A 385 16.88 21.45 7.39
N PRO A 386 18.17 21.39 7.78
CA PRO A 386 18.66 20.32 8.65
C PRO A 386 17.97 20.27 10.02
N THR A 387 17.53 21.42 10.56
CA THR A 387 16.92 21.53 11.88
C THR A 387 15.43 21.17 11.88
N LEU A 388 14.77 21.16 10.72
CA LEU A 388 13.34 20.83 10.63
C LEU A 388 13.05 19.41 11.11
N GLU A 389 11.94 19.24 11.82
CA GLU A 389 11.47 17.92 12.24
C GLU A 389 11.16 17.04 11.02
N LYS A 390 11.51 15.75 11.11
CA LYS A 390 11.18 14.75 10.10
C LYS A 390 9.84 14.10 10.48
N ILE A 391 8.73 14.59 9.90
CA ILE A 391 7.37 14.15 10.26
C ILE A 391 6.43 14.16 9.06
N ALA A 392 5.49 13.20 9.02
CA ALA A 392 4.46 13.13 7.99
C ALA A 392 3.26 14.03 8.33
N ILE A 393 2.57 14.54 7.32
CA ILE A 393 1.38 15.39 7.47
C ILE A 393 0.28 14.74 8.32
N ASP A 394 0.16 13.42 8.25
CA ASP A 394 -0.82 12.64 9.00
C ASP A 394 -0.66 12.87 10.50
N ASN A 395 0.57 12.77 11.00
CA ASN A 395 0.91 12.94 12.41
C ASN A 395 1.02 14.42 12.80
N ALA A 396 1.58 15.25 11.92
CA ALA A 396 1.84 16.66 12.20
C ALA A 396 0.55 17.50 12.24
N VAL A 397 -0.42 17.19 11.37
CA VAL A 397 -1.61 18.03 11.17
C VAL A 397 -2.89 17.23 11.14
N ALA A 398 -3.00 16.16 10.34
CA ALA A 398 -4.29 15.52 10.09
C ALA A 398 -4.93 14.90 11.34
N GLU A 399 -4.15 14.14 12.12
CA GLU A 399 -4.60 13.55 13.39
C GLU A 399 -5.01 14.63 14.43
N PRO A 400 -4.15 15.61 14.79
CA PRO A 400 -4.54 16.64 15.76
C PRO A 400 -5.70 17.53 15.25
N ALA A 401 -5.72 17.89 13.97
CA ALA A 401 -6.83 18.66 13.38
C ALA A 401 -8.15 17.86 13.41
N ALA A 402 -8.11 16.54 13.22
CA ALA A 402 -9.30 15.70 13.30
C ALA A 402 -9.87 15.67 14.72
N LEU A 403 -9.01 15.58 15.74
CA LEU A 403 -9.41 15.70 17.15
C LEU A 403 -10.03 17.07 17.46
N ALA A 404 -9.55 18.13 16.82
CA ALA A 404 -10.11 19.48 16.91
C ALA A 404 -11.36 19.70 16.05
N GLY A 405 -11.85 18.69 15.32
CA GLY A 405 -13.02 18.80 14.45
C GLY A 405 -12.81 19.65 13.19
N ARG A 406 -11.55 19.87 12.78
CA ARG A 406 -11.15 20.70 11.63
C ARG A 406 -10.90 19.91 10.35
N VAL A 407 -11.29 18.64 10.30
CA VAL A 407 -11.04 17.74 9.17
C VAL A 407 -12.34 17.26 8.53
N ALA A 408 -12.38 17.32 7.20
CA ALA A 408 -13.43 16.75 6.38
C ALA A 408 -12.88 15.65 5.46
N VAL A 409 -13.76 14.81 4.95
CA VAL A 409 -13.43 13.75 3.99
C VAL A 409 -14.41 13.75 2.83
N ILE A 410 -13.87 13.61 1.62
CA ILE A 410 -14.64 13.26 0.42
C ILE A 410 -14.44 11.77 0.17
N PRO A 411 -15.48 10.92 0.33
CA PRO A 411 -15.36 9.50 0.01
C PRO A 411 -15.22 9.30 -1.50
N ALA A 412 -14.12 8.68 -1.93
CA ALA A 412 -13.80 8.45 -3.32
C ALA A 412 -14.51 7.22 -3.89
N THR A 413 -14.77 7.26 -5.20
CA THR A 413 -15.33 6.16 -6.00
C THR A 413 -14.39 5.71 -7.13
N PHE A 414 -13.25 6.37 -7.30
CA PHE A 414 -12.21 6.01 -8.26
C PHE A 414 -11.33 4.85 -7.74
N GLY A 415 -10.68 4.14 -8.66
CA GLY A 415 -9.70 3.11 -8.30
C GLY A 415 -8.39 3.75 -7.86
N TRP A 416 -7.79 3.22 -6.79
CA TRP A 416 -6.55 3.75 -6.20
C TRP A 416 -5.68 2.62 -5.67
N ASP A 417 -4.37 2.77 -5.83
CA ASP A 417 -3.36 1.91 -5.21
C ASP A 417 -2.06 2.73 -5.00
N ASP A 418 -1.38 2.52 -3.87
CA ASP A 418 -0.13 3.20 -3.54
C ASP A 418 1.10 2.54 -4.16
N VAL A 419 0.94 1.39 -4.82
CA VAL A 419 1.98 0.54 -5.38
C VAL A 419 3.12 0.34 -4.39
N GLY A 420 2.77 -0.23 -3.24
CA GLY A 420 3.68 -0.43 -2.12
C GLY A 420 4.78 -1.47 -2.35
N ASP A 421 4.51 -2.51 -3.15
CA ASP A 421 5.44 -3.59 -3.51
C ASP A 421 5.02 -4.34 -4.80
N PHE A 422 5.73 -5.42 -5.15
CA PHE A 422 5.41 -6.25 -6.31
C PHE A 422 4.10 -7.03 -6.20
N GLY A 423 3.60 -7.29 -4.99
CA GLY A 423 2.30 -7.90 -4.78
C GLY A 423 1.18 -6.97 -5.19
N SER A 424 1.20 -5.73 -4.69
CA SER A 424 0.26 -4.68 -5.13
C SER A 424 0.36 -4.45 -6.64
N LEU A 425 1.58 -4.38 -7.19
CA LEU A 425 1.77 -4.20 -8.64
C LEU A 425 1.17 -5.35 -9.46
N ALA A 426 1.31 -6.59 -9.02
CA ALA A 426 0.71 -7.74 -9.70
C ALA A 426 -0.82 -7.64 -9.76
N ASP A 427 -1.47 -7.17 -8.69
CA ASP A 427 -2.93 -7.04 -8.64
C ASP A 427 -3.46 -5.98 -9.63
N LEU A 428 -2.62 -5.01 -10.03
CA LEU A 428 -2.96 -3.95 -10.97
C LEU A 428 -2.72 -4.31 -12.44
N LEU A 429 -1.88 -5.32 -12.70
CA LEU A 429 -1.57 -5.74 -14.06
C LEU A 429 -2.61 -6.73 -14.59
N PRO A 430 -3.00 -6.62 -15.87
CA PRO A 430 -3.84 -7.63 -16.50
C PRO A 430 -3.04 -8.92 -16.70
N ALA A 431 -3.65 -10.08 -16.48
CA ALA A 431 -3.24 -11.31 -17.16
C ALA A 431 -4.37 -12.34 -17.18
N GLU A 432 -4.14 -13.39 -17.97
CA GLU A 432 -5.01 -14.55 -18.06
C GLU A 432 -5.16 -15.28 -16.72
N ALA A 433 -6.25 -16.02 -16.57
CA ALA A 433 -6.51 -16.80 -15.38
C ALA A 433 -5.43 -17.87 -15.18
N ASN A 434 -4.95 -18.02 -13.94
CA ASN A 434 -3.89 -18.96 -13.56
C ASN A 434 -2.57 -18.80 -14.33
N GLN A 435 -2.25 -17.59 -14.78
CA GLN A 435 -0.94 -17.24 -15.36
C GLN A 435 -0.25 -16.15 -14.54
N PRO A 436 1.09 -16.07 -14.54
CA PRO A 436 1.80 -14.96 -13.94
C PRO A 436 1.49 -13.66 -14.68
N ARG A 437 1.51 -12.54 -13.95
CA ARG A 437 1.49 -11.21 -14.56
C ARG A 437 2.84 -10.94 -15.20
N ILE A 438 2.85 -10.31 -16.37
CA ILE A 438 4.09 -9.97 -17.06
C ILE A 438 4.18 -8.45 -17.21
N LEU A 439 5.23 -7.86 -16.64
CA LEU A 439 5.60 -6.46 -16.87
C LEU A 439 6.82 -6.44 -17.80
N GLY A 440 6.58 -6.48 -19.09
CA GLY A 440 7.62 -6.38 -20.12
C GLY A 440 7.21 -7.10 -21.38
N ASP A 441 8.20 -7.56 -22.13
CA ASP A 441 7.97 -8.39 -23.31
C ASP A 441 7.47 -9.79 -22.92
N GLN A 442 6.24 -10.11 -23.30
CA GLN A 442 5.64 -11.42 -23.05
C GLN A 442 6.35 -12.55 -23.81
N GLY A 443 6.99 -12.27 -24.95
CA GLY A 443 7.75 -13.26 -25.72
C GLY A 443 9.00 -13.75 -25.01
N LEU A 444 9.42 -13.08 -23.94
CA LEU A 444 10.56 -13.46 -23.10
C LEU A 444 10.15 -14.27 -21.86
N VAL A 445 8.90 -14.72 -21.76
CA VAL A 445 8.42 -15.51 -20.63
C VAL A 445 7.79 -16.81 -21.11
N VAL A 446 8.30 -17.94 -20.62
CA VAL A 446 7.75 -19.27 -20.88
C VAL A 446 7.40 -19.92 -19.56
N THR A 447 6.14 -20.30 -19.39
CA THR A 447 5.61 -20.90 -18.15
C THR A 447 4.95 -22.24 -18.44
N GLU A 448 5.19 -23.21 -17.57
CA GLU A 448 4.54 -24.51 -17.59
C GLU A 448 4.17 -24.89 -16.14
N GLN A 449 2.89 -25.16 -15.88
CA GLN A 449 2.39 -25.46 -14.52
C GLN A 449 2.78 -24.37 -13.49
N VAL A 450 2.52 -23.11 -13.82
CA VAL A 450 2.78 -21.95 -12.96
C VAL A 450 1.51 -21.11 -12.87
N ALA A 451 1.13 -20.71 -11.66
CA ALA A 451 -0.02 -19.83 -11.40
C ALA A 451 0.37 -18.62 -10.53
N GLY A 452 -0.18 -17.45 -10.88
CA GLY A 452 0.00 -16.23 -10.10
C GLY A 452 1.41 -15.64 -10.15
N GLY A 453 1.66 -14.63 -9.32
CA GLY A 453 2.94 -13.92 -9.30
C GLY A 453 3.10 -12.87 -10.40
N ILE A 454 4.32 -12.32 -10.50
CA ILE A 454 4.71 -11.30 -11.47
C ILE A 454 6.12 -11.57 -12.00
N ILE A 455 6.30 -11.48 -13.31
CA ILE A 455 7.57 -11.67 -14.01
C ILE A 455 7.90 -10.40 -14.79
N VAL A 456 9.12 -9.90 -14.61
CA VAL A 456 9.61 -8.66 -15.20
C VAL A 456 10.92 -8.94 -15.94
N PRO A 457 10.89 -9.24 -17.26
CA PRO A 457 12.07 -9.55 -18.07
C PRO A 457 12.79 -8.28 -18.56
N ALA A 458 13.07 -7.32 -17.67
CA ALA A 458 13.62 -6.02 -18.02
C ALA A 458 15.06 -6.07 -18.61
N SER A 459 15.80 -7.15 -18.37
CA SER A 459 17.13 -7.37 -18.94
C SER A 459 17.10 -7.75 -20.43
N GLY A 460 15.95 -8.19 -20.95
CA GLY A 460 15.81 -8.76 -22.30
C GLY A 460 16.12 -10.26 -22.41
N ARG A 461 16.36 -10.97 -21.30
CA ARG A 461 16.59 -12.44 -21.29
C ARG A 461 15.27 -13.23 -21.22
N LEU A 462 15.28 -14.43 -21.79
CA LEU A 462 14.20 -15.41 -21.63
C LEU A 462 14.15 -15.92 -20.18
N ILE A 463 12.97 -15.85 -19.57
CA ILE A 463 12.66 -16.41 -18.24
C ILE A 463 11.76 -17.63 -18.43
N ALA A 464 12.24 -18.80 -18.01
CA ALA A 464 11.50 -20.06 -18.08
C ALA A 464 11.16 -20.58 -16.67
N CYS A 465 9.87 -20.80 -16.40
CA CYS A 465 9.37 -21.25 -15.10
C CYS A 465 8.58 -22.56 -15.23
N LEU A 466 8.90 -23.54 -14.39
CA LEU A 466 8.23 -24.85 -14.35
C LEU A 466 7.86 -25.21 -12.90
N GLY A 467 6.56 -25.39 -12.62
CA GLY A 467 6.08 -25.92 -11.34
C GLY A 467 6.29 -25.00 -10.12
N VAL A 468 6.42 -23.69 -10.33
CA VAL A 468 6.72 -22.71 -9.27
C VAL A 468 5.69 -21.58 -9.25
N ASP A 469 4.77 -21.64 -8.29
CA ASP A 469 3.64 -20.72 -8.20
C ASP A 469 3.95 -19.44 -7.41
N ASP A 470 3.22 -18.38 -7.73
CA ASP A 470 3.14 -17.10 -7.01
C ASP A 470 4.51 -16.43 -6.75
N LEU A 471 5.41 -16.56 -7.73
CA LEU A 471 6.73 -15.93 -7.69
C LEU A 471 6.72 -14.51 -8.23
N VAL A 472 7.53 -13.67 -7.60
CA VAL A 472 7.99 -12.37 -8.10
C VAL A 472 9.38 -12.59 -8.67
N ILE A 473 9.51 -12.48 -9.99
CA ILE A 473 10.79 -12.60 -10.70
C ILE A 473 11.05 -11.29 -11.42
N VAL A 474 12.12 -10.60 -11.05
CA VAL A 474 12.47 -9.30 -11.63
C VAL A 474 13.91 -9.38 -12.11
N ASP A 475 14.07 -9.56 -13.42
CA ASP A 475 15.36 -9.64 -14.08
C ASP A 475 15.70 -8.29 -14.71
N SER A 476 16.62 -7.57 -14.08
CA SER A 476 17.19 -6.32 -14.60
C SER A 476 18.59 -6.57 -15.16
N ALA A 477 19.17 -5.59 -15.86
CA ALA A 477 20.46 -5.76 -16.53
C ALA A 477 21.59 -6.21 -15.57
N ASP A 478 21.56 -5.73 -14.33
CA ASP A 478 22.62 -5.89 -13.33
C ASP A 478 22.20 -6.65 -12.05
N ALA A 479 20.91 -6.97 -11.90
CA ALA A 479 20.38 -7.68 -10.74
C ALA A 479 19.16 -8.54 -11.08
N LEU A 480 19.09 -9.72 -10.44
CA LEU A 480 17.92 -10.61 -10.46
C LEU A 480 17.35 -10.70 -9.04
N LEU A 481 16.07 -10.37 -8.89
CA LEU A 481 15.29 -10.66 -7.69
C LEU A 481 14.35 -11.83 -7.95
N VAL A 482 14.36 -12.80 -7.04
CA VAL A 482 13.36 -13.87 -6.96
C VAL A 482 12.82 -13.92 -5.53
N THR A 483 11.51 -13.78 -5.38
CA THR A 483 10.81 -13.95 -4.10
C THR A 483 9.40 -14.51 -4.36
N THR A 484 8.63 -14.80 -3.31
CA THR A 484 7.19 -15.05 -3.44
C THR A 484 6.41 -13.75 -3.28
N ARG A 485 5.21 -13.68 -3.85
CA ARG A 485 4.32 -12.51 -3.72
C ARG A 485 4.03 -12.19 -2.26
N ALA A 486 3.81 -13.21 -1.43
CA ALA A 486 3.57 -13.09 0.01
C ALA A 486 4.72 -12.40 0.79
N ARG A 487 5.95 -12.42 0.26
CA ARG A 487 7.15 -11.85 0.91
C ARG A 487 7.63 -10.56 0.25
N SER A 488 6.86 -9.98 -0.67
CA SER A 488 7.24 -8.77 -1.42
C SER A 488 7.59 -7.58 -0.53
N GLN A 489 6.87 -7.39 0.59
CA GLN A 489 7.20 -6.34 1.58
C GLN A 489 8.61 -6.48 2.17
N GLU A 490 9.16 -7.70 2.26
CA GLU A 490 10.47 -7.95 2.85
C GLU A 490 11.64 -7.54 1.93
N VAL A 491 11.39 -7.19 0.65
CA VAL A 491 12.44 -6.76 -0.30
C VAL A 491 13.24 -5.58 0.26
N LYS A 492 12.61 -4.66 0.99
CA LYS A 492 13.31 -3.55 1.66
C LYS A 492 14.41 -4.03 2.61
N ARG A 493 14.20 -5.15 3.32
CA ARG A 493 15.22 -5.76 4.20
C ARG A 493 16.35 -6.37 3.38
N LEU A 494 16.04 -6.95 2.22
CA LEU A 494 17.04 -7.51 1.31
C LEU A 494 17.95 -6.41 0.73
N VAL A 495 17.38 -5.28 0.30
CA VAL A 495 18.14 -4.10 -0.14
C VAL A 495 19.13 -3.62 0.94
N GLY A 496 18.70 -3.62 2.20
CA GLY A 496 19.59 -3.34 3.35
C GLY A 496 20.78 -4.31 3.41
N LYS A 497 20.54 -5.61 3.26
CA LYS A 497 21.61 -6.62 3.24
C LYS A 497 22.54 -6.48 2.03
N CYS A 498 22.01 -6.13 0.85
CA CYS A 498 22.82 -5.84 -0.33
C CYS A 498 23.78 -4.67 -0.07
N LYS A 499 23.32 -3.62 0.63
CA LYS A 499 24.15 -2.49 1.08
C LYS A 499 25.31 -2.94 1.95
N ASP A 500 25.00 -3.75 2.96
CA ASP A 500 25.99 -4.24 3.93
C ASP A 500 27.00 -5.19 3.27
N SER A 501 26.57 -5.90 2.22
CA SER A 501 27.40 -6.81 1.43
C SER A 501 28.21 -6.11 0.33
N GLY A 502 28.20 -4.78 0.26
CA GLY A 502 29.04 -4.00 -0.66
C GLY A 502 28.38 -3.58 -1.98
N TRP A 503 27.12 -3.96 -2.24
CA TRP A 503 26.42 -3.68 -3.51
C TRP A 503 25.79 -2.28 -3.57
N LYS A 504 26.44 -1.26 -3.01
CA LYS A 504 25.88 0.10 -2.86
C LYS A 504 25.49 0.77 -4.19
N SER A 505 26.20 0.47 -5.27
CA SER A 505 25.92 1.00 -6.60
C SER A 505 24.60 0.48 -7.20
N LEU A 506 24.07 -0.61 -6.66
CA LEU A 506 22.85 -1.25 -7.13
C LEU A 506 21.63 -0.89 -6.29
N LEU A 507 21.65 0.15 -5.44
CA LEU A 507 20.56 0.45 -4.50
C LEU A 507 19.75 1.69 -4.83
#